data_AF-X0VR78-F1
#
_entry.id   AF-X0VR78-F1
#
_cell.length_a   1.000
_cell.length_b   1.000
_cell.length_c   1.000
_cell.angle_alpha   90.00
_cell.angle_beta   90.00
_cell.angle_gamma   90.00
#
_symmetry.space_group_name_H-M   'P 1'
#
loop_
_entity.id
_entity.type
_entity.pdbx_description
1 polymer ?
#
loop_
_entity_poly.entity_id
_entity_poly.type
_entity_poly.pdbx_seq_one_letter_code
_entity_poly.pdbx_strand_id
1 'polypeptide(L)'
;EIVSGKFFAISSFYPEDDEVNAETIKKLGVDQFLFRNSALESFYSAGWQVKMENMMIGKACPTPKGEVIEGAGIDAFPITETKLEWGILAAQ
;
A
#
# COMPACT_ATOMS: atom_id res chain seq x y z
N GLU A 1 -0.43 2.54 -13.48
CA GLU A 1 -0.31 3.14 -14.82
C GLU A 1 0.06 2.08 -15.86
N ILE A 2 -0.35 2.27 -17.12
CA ILE A 2 -0.01 1.37 -18.25
C ILE A 2 0.84 2.18 -19.24
N VAL A 3 2.05 1.71 -19.54
CA VAL A 3 2.96 2.36 -20.48
C VAL A 3 3.47 1.32 -21.48
N SER A 4 3.20 1.55 -22.77
CA SER A 4 3.60 0.63 -23.85
C SER A 4 3.21 -0.83 -23.59
N GLY A 5 1.98 -1.05 -23.09
CA GLY A 5 1.44 -2.38 -22.77
C GLY A 5 1.89 -2.96 -21.44
N LYS A 6 2.77 -2.28 -20.68
CA LYS A 6 3.26 -2.77 -19.38
C LYS A 6 2.56 -2.06 -18.24
N PHE A 7 2.19 -2.81 -17.21
CA PHE A 7 1.60 -2.29 -15.99
C PHE A 7 2.66 -1.97 -14.95
N PHE A 8 2.49 -0.82 -14.28
CA PHE A 8 3.29 -0.40 -13.14
C PHE A 8 2.38 0.22 -12.07
N ALA A 9 2.54 -0.17 -10.81
CA ALA A 9 1.86 0.47 -9.68
C ALA A 9 2.84 0.67 -8.52
N ILE A 10 3.00 1.93 -8.09
CA ILE A 10 3.68 2.24 -6.83
C ILE A 10 2.81 1.69 -5.71
N SER A 11 3.38 0.80 -4.91
CA SER A 11 2.68 0.11 -3.84
C SER A 11 3.47 0.22 -2.56
N SER A 12 2.76 0.42 -1.45
CA SER A 12 3.33 0.41 -0.09
C SER A 12 2.54 -0.60 0.73
N PHE A 13 3.24 -1.47 1.44
CA PHE A 13 2.67 -2.55 2.22
C PHE A 13 3.03 -2.42 3.69
N TYR A 14 2.02 -2.61 4.52
CA TYR A 14 2.16 -2.73 5.97
C TYR A 14 2.57 -4.17 6.33
N PRO A 15 3.33 -4.36 7.42
CA PRO A 15 3.52 -5.68 8.01
C PRO A 15 2.17 -6.24 8.48
N GLU A 16 1.91 -7.52 8.23
CA GLU A 16 0.66 -8.17 8.67
C GLU A 16 0.57 -8.31 10.21
N ASP A 17 1.72 -8.30 10.89
CA ASP A 17 1.86 -8.36 12.35
C ASP A 17 1.79 -6.98 13.04
N ASP A 18 1.64 -5.89 12.29
CA ASP A 18 1.40 -4.56 12.83
C ASP A 18 -0.09 -4.36 13.16
N GLU A 19 -0.52 -4.93 14.29
CA GLU A 19 -1.93 -5.02 14.69
C GLU A 19 -2.64 -3.66 14.69
N VAL A 20 -1.99 -2.60 15.18
CA VAL A 20 -2.61 -1.26 15.34
C VAL A 20 -2.96 -0.65 13.99
N ASN A 21 -2.00 -0.68 13.05
CA ASN A 21 -2.25 -0.20 11.70
C ASN A 21 -3.21 -1.14 10.95
N ALA A 22 -3.04 -2.46 11.10
CA ALA A 22 -3.84 -3.46 10.43
C ALA A 22 -5.33 -3.39 10.80
N GLU A 23 -5.67 -3.17 12.07
CA GLU A 23 -7.04 -2.96 12.50
C GLU A 23 -7.71 -1.77 11.79
N THR A 24 -6.98 -0.66 11.67
CA THR A 24 -7.51 0.57 11.07
C THR A 24 -7.66 0.40 9.56
N ILE A 25 -6.68 -0.21 8.91
CA ILE A 25 -6.71 -0.57 7.48
C ILE A 25 -7.95 -1.44 7.16
N LYS A 26 -8.21 -2.47 7.97
CA LYS A 26 -9.39 -3.34 7.84
C LYS A 26 -10.70 -2.59 8.05
N LYS A 27 -10.76 -1.69 9.05
CA LYS A 27 -11.95 -0.84 9.29
C LYS A 27 -12.28 0.06 8.11
N LEU A 28 -11.28 0.45 7.32
CA LEU A 28 -11.44 1.26 6.11
C LEU A 28 -11.72 0.43 4.84
N GLY A 29 -11.63 -0.90 4.92
CA GLY A 29 -11.91 -1.82 3.81
C GLY A 29 -10.88 -1.74 2.68
N VAL A 30 -9.64 -1.35 2.99
CA VAL A 30 -8.53 -1.23 2.01
C VAL A 30 -7.42 -2.26 2.25
N ASP A 31 -7.64 -3.23 3.14
CA ASP A 31 -6.71 -4.29 3.51
C ASP A 31 -6.24 -5.13 2.32
N GLN A 32 -7.12 -5.36 1.35
CA GLN A 32 -6.80 -6.15 0.16
C GLN A 32 -5.52 -5.67 -0.55
N PHE A 33 -5.27 -4.36 -0.60
CA PHE A 33 -4.15 -3.78 -1.35
C PHE A 33 -3.05 -3.15 -0.47
N LEU A 34 -3.24 -3.12 0.86
CA LEU A 34 -2.24 -2.59 1.80
C LEU A 34 -1.41 -3.66 2.51
N PHE A 35 -1.71 -4.95 2.32
CA PHE A 35 -0.81 -6.05 2.68
C PHE A 35 -0.26 -6.73 1.43
N ARG A 36 1.02 -7.09 1.46
CA ARG A 36 1.74 -7.60 0.28
C ARG A 36 1.10 -8.87 -0.28
N ASN A 37 0.82 -9.85 0.57
CA ASN A 37 0.35 -11.15 0.11
C ASN A 37 -1.05 -11.06 -0.49
N SER A 38 -1.99 -10.40 0.21
CA SER A 38 -3.35 -10.18 -0.30
C SER A 38 -3.35 -9.36 -1.60
N ALA A 39 -2.46 -8.39 -1.74
CA ALA A 39 -2.36 -7.58 -2.96
C ALA A 39 -1.92 -8.46 -4.13
N LEU A 40 -0.84 -9.24 -3.95
CA LEU A 40 -0.34 -10.16 -4.98
C LEU A 40 -1.38 -11.21 -5.36
N GLU A 41 -2.03 -11.84 -4.39
CA GLU A 41 -3.10 -12.82 -4.63
C GLU A 41 -4.28 -12.21 -5.39
N SER A 42 -4.63 -10.95 -5.11
CA SER A 42 -5.70 -10.24 -5.82
C SER A 42 -5.34 -10.03 -7.30
N PHE A 43 -4.10 -9.65 -7.59
CA PHE A 43 -3.63 -9.54 -8.98
C PHE A 43 -3.58 -10.89 -9.67
N TYR A 44 -3.04 -11.92 -9.02
CA TYR A 44 -2.98 -13.28 -9.59
C TYR A 44 -4.37 -13.84 -9.89
N SER A 45 -5.33 -13.63 -8.97
CA SER A 45 -6.72 -14.07 -9.14
C SER A 45 -7.42 -13.34 -10.28
N ALA A 46 -7.02 -12.11 -10.57
CA ALA A 46 -7.48 -11.33 -11.71
C ALA A 46 -6.76 -11.67 -13.02
N GLY A 47 -5.87 -12.68 -13.03
CA GLY A 47 -5.13 -13.13 -14.21
C GLY A 47 -3.86 -12.33 -14.52
N TRP A 48 -3.46 -11.42 -13.62
CA TRP A 48 -2.25 -10.63 -13.80
C TRP A 48 -1.03 -11.36 -13.24
N GLN A 49 0.06 -11.41 -13.99
CA GLN A 49 1.34 -11.92 -13.51
C GLN A 49 2.21 -10.74 -13.04
N VAL A 50 1.96 -10.27 -11.83
CA VAL A 50 2.71 -9.15 -11.23
C VAL A 50 3.95 -9.64 -10.48
N LYS A 51 5.00 -8.82 -10.48
CA LYS A 51 6.18 -8.98 -9.63
C LYS A 51 6.51 -7.68 -8.91
N MET A 52 7.09 -7.78 -7.72
CA MET A 52 7.64 -6.64 -7.01
C MET A 52 9.04 -6.31 -7.53
N GLU A 53 9.22 -5.06 -7.93
CA GLU A 53 10.48 -4.48 -8.42
C GLU A 53 10.85 -3.27 -7.54
N ASN A 54 12.15 -2.97 -7.47
CA ASN A 54 12.67 -1.82 -6.71
C ASN A 54 12.18 -1.74 -5.27
N MET A 55 12.08 -2.90 -4.59
CA MET A 55 11.58 -2.98 -3.22
C MET A 55 12.57 -2.36 -2.24
N MET A 56 12.04 -1.55 -1.34
CA MET A 56 12.73 -0.88 -0.25
C MET A 56 11.91 -1.05 1.03
N ILE A 57 12.59 -1.01 2.17
CA ILE A 57 11.94 -1.03 3.49
C ILE A 57 12.39 0.21 4.25
N GLY A 58 11.46 0.91 4.87
CA GLY A 58 11.81 2.06 5.68
C GLY A 58 10.78 2.41 6.74
N LYS A 59 11.25 3.19 7.70
CA LYS A 59 10.44 3.68 8.82
C LYS A 59 9.45 4.72 8.33
N ALA A 60 8.19 4.56 8.73
CA ALA A 60 7.12 5.52 8.50
C ALA A 60 6.55 5.95 9.87
N CYS A 61 6.48 7.27 10.09
CA CYS A 61 5.92 7.85 11.31
C CYS A 61 4.50 8.37 11.02
N PRO A 62 3.64 8.50 12.04
CA PRO A 62 2.30 9.01 11.84
C PRO A 62 2.25 10.37 11.18
N THR A 63 1.33 10.53 10.25
CA THR A 63 1.09 11.81 9.60
C THR A 63 0.06 12.61 10.42
N PRO A 64 0.29 13.92 10.64
CA PRO A 64 -0.68 14.75 11.36
C PRO A 64 -2.03 14.77 10.65
N LYS A 65 -3.13 14.71 11.40
CA LYS A 65 -4.45 15.05 10.85
C LYS A 65 -4.48 16.54 10.50
N GLY A 66 -4.77 16.86 9.25
CA GLY A 66 -4.83 18.23 8.78
C GLY A 66 -5.55 18.35 7.44
N GLU A 67 -6.18 19.50 7.25
CA GLU A 67 -6.69 19.93 5.95
C GLU A 67 -5.53 20.50 5.14
N VAL A 68 -5.29 19.93 3.96
CA VAL A 68 -4.23 20.41 3.06
C VAL A 68 -4.78 21.51 2.16
N ILE A 69 -6.01 21.32 1.67
CA ILE A 69 -6.83 22.26 0.91
C ILE A 69 -8.31 21.98 1.23
N GLU A 70 -9.21 22.92 0.92
CA GLU A 70 -10.64 22.78 1.20
C GLU A 70 -11.20 21.45 0.65
N GLY A 71 -11.70 20.60 1.54
CA GLY A 71 -12.26 19.28 1.18
C GLY A 71 -11.24 18.16 0.93
N ALA A 72 -9.93 18.39 1.12
CA ALA A 72 -8.91 17.35 1.07
C ALA A 72 -8.04 17.33 2.35
N GLY A 73 -8.00 16.17 3.00
CA GLY A 73 -7.24 15.96 4.23
C GLY A 73 -6.18 14.89 4.08
N ILE A 74 -5.21 14.91 4.99
CA ILE A 74 -4.28 13.81 5.21
C ILE A 74 -5.07 12.64 5.83
N ASP A 75 -4.90 11.44 5.28
CA ASP A 75 -5.55 10.20 5.73
C ASP A 75 -5.16 9.76 7.16
N ALA A 76 -4.07 10.34 7.68
CA ALA A 76 -3.46 10.09 8.97
C ALA A 76 -2.82 8.69 9.11
N PHE A 77 -2.33 8.13 8.00
CA PHE A 77 -1.56 6.90 8.01
C PHE A 77 -0.04 7.14 7.98
N PRO A 78 0.76 6.25 8.60
CA PRO A 78 0.35 5.19 9.52
C PRO A 78 -0.21 5.78 10.85
N ILE A 79 -1.03 5.03 11.59
CA ILE A 79 -1.59 5.47 12.89
C ILE A 79 -0.53 5.49 13.98
N THR A 80 0.35 4.49 13.97
CA THR A 80 1.55 4.40 14.81
C THR A 80 2.77 4.19 13.94
N GLU A 81 3.96 4.50 14.47
CA GLU A 81 5.21 4.24 13.77
C GLU A 81 5.31 2.77 13.31
N THR A 82 5.73 2.57 12.06
CA THR A 82 5.86 1.24 11.45
C THR A 82 7.03 1.18 10.47
N LYS A 83 7.29 -0.01 9.92
CA LYS A 83 8.18 -0.23 8.79
C LYS A 83 7.35 -0.61 7.57
N LEU A 84 7.31 0.26 6.58
CA LEU A 84 6.64 -0.03 5.31
C LEU A 84 7.63 -0.68 4.35
N GLU A 85 7.14 -1.68 3.61
CA GLU A 85 7.76 -2.08 2.36
C GLU A 85 7.16 -1.22 1.25
N TRP A 86 7.98 -0.67 0.35
CA TRP A 86 7.48 0.03 -0.83
C TRP A 86 8.27 -0.34 -2.08
N GLY A 87 7.61 -0.29 -3.23
CA GLY A 87 8.21 -0.62 -4.52
C GLY A 87 7.20 -0.55 -5.64
N ILE A 88 7.52 -1.20 -6.77
CA ILE A 88 6.69 -1.21 -7.97
C ILE A 88 6.14 -2.62 -8.20
N LEU A 89 4.82 -2.77 -8.25
CA LEU A 89 4.20 -3.92 -8.87
C LEU A 89 4.27 -3.75 -10.38
N ALA A 90 4.90 -4.69 -11.08
CA ALA A 90 5.09 -4.65 -12.53
C ALA A 90 4.54 -5.92 -13.21
N ALA A 91 3.86 -5.76 -14.34
CA ALA A 91 3.39 -6.86 -15.20
C ALA A 91 3.56 -6.52 -16.70
N GLN A 92 3.64 -7.55 -17.54
CA GLN A 92 3.76 -7.45 -19.00
C GLN A 92 2.49 -7.97 -19.69
#